data_AF-A0A8T5E8L2-F1
#
_entry.id   AF-A0A8T5E8L2-F1
#
_cell.length_a   1.000
_cell.length_b   1.000
_cell.length_c   1.000
_cell.angle_alpha   90.00
_cell.angle_beta   90.00
_cell.angle_gamma   90.00
#
_symmetry.space_group_name_H-M   'P 1'
#
loop_
_entity.id
_entity.type
_entity.pdbx_description
1 polymer ?
#
loop_
_entity_poly.entity_id
_entity_poly.type
_entity_poly.pdbx_seq_one_letter_code
_entity_poly.pdbx_strand_id
1 'polypeptide(L)'
;TKEEFMETINFLTDNQENIALVSTSTFGLQKGTPIFNNPSQFGVTEITETNRTVLEPKISYQTNSGLTQEEIKQLKKSHKNTLEKINKFPKEMNFFREHLLNLC
;
A
#
# COMPACT_ATOMS: atom_id res chain seq x y z
N THR A 1 10.67 0.68 -6.24
CA THR A 1 10.70 0.41 -7.69
C THR A 1 9.98 -0.89 -7.99
N LYS A 2 9.96 -1.37 -9.24
CA LYS A 2 9.37 -2.68 -9.57
C LYS A 2 10.22 -3.82 -9.02
N GLU A 3 11.53 -3.66 -9.02
CA GLU A 3 12.51 -4.63 -8.52
C GLU A 3 12.29 -4.88 -7.02
N GLU A 4 12.25 -3.82 -6.21
CA GLU A 4 11.98 -3.91 -4.77
C GLU A 4 10.61 -4.57 -4.46
N PHE A 5 9.60 -4.30 -5.30
CA PHE A 5 8.31 -4.97 -5.18
C PHE A 5 8.44 -6.48 -5.42
N MET A 6 9.18 -6.89 -6.46
CA MET A 6 9.40 -8.31 -6.74
C MET A 6 10.26 -9.00 -5.68
N GLU A 7 11.27 -8.32 -5.16
CA GLU A 7 12.06 -8.79 -4.01
C GLU A 7 11.17 -9.05 -2.80
N THR A 8 10.21 -8.16 -2.53
CA THR A 8 9.22 -8.35 -1.46
C THR A 8 8.33 -9.58 -1.73
N ILE A 9 7.84 -9.76 -2.97
CA ILE A 9 7.04 -10.93 -3.34
C ILE A 9 7.83 -12.23 -3.17
N ASN A 10 9.09 -12.26 -3.58
CA ASN A 10 9.97 -13.41 -3.44
C ASN A 10 10.20 -13.72 -1.96
N PHE A 11 10.54 -12.70 -1.16
CA PHE A 11 10.70 -12.85 0.29
C PHE A 11 9.46 -13.47 0.96
N LEU A 12 8.26 -12.95 0.64
CA LEU A 12 7.02 -13.46 1.22
C LEU A 12 6.74 -14.92 0.79
N THR A 13 7.09 -15.27 -0.44
CA THR A 13 6.90 -16.63 -0.97
C THR A 13 7.87 -17.61 -0.32
N ASP A 14 9.15 -17.25 -0.24
CA ASP A 14 10.21 -18.08 0.34
C ASP A 14 10.00 -18.33 1.84
N ASN A 15 9.29 -17.42 2.52
CA ASN A 15 9.03 -17.48 3.96
C ASN A 15 7.57 -17.78 4.32
N GLN A 16 6.73 -18.21 3.37
CA GLN A 16 5.28 -18.36 3.58
C GLN A 16 4.92 -19.29 4.77
N GLU A 17 5.77 -20.28 5.08
CA GLU A 17 5.55 -21.17 6.22
C GLU A 17 5.64 -20.44 7.57
N ASN A 18 6.43 -19.37 7.64
CA ASN A 18 6.65 -18.57 8.85
C ASN A 18 5.72 -17.35 8.92
N ILE A 19 4.93 -17.09 7.88
CA ILE A 19 4.07 -15.91 7.77
C ILE A 19 2.61 -16.36 7.86
N ALA A 20 1.90 -15.90 8.90
CA ALA A 20 0.50 -16.25 9.09
C ALA A 20 -0.46 -15.31 8.35
N LEU A 21 -0.09 -14.03 8.25
CA LEU A 21 -0.92 -12.99 7.66
C LEU A 21 -0.06 -11.95 6.93
N VAL A 22 -0.51 -11.56 5.74
CA VAL A 22 0.05 -10.49 4.92
C VAL A 22 -1.05 -9.46 4.65
N SER A 23 -0.84 -8.24 5.15
CA SER A 23 -1.72 -7.09 4.95
C SER A 23 -1.03 -6.06 4.06
N THR A 24 -1.55 -5.83 2.84
CA THR A 24 -0.93 -4.91 1.88
C THR A 24 -1.78 -3.66 1.64
N SER A 25 -1.13 -2.50 1.77
CA SER A 25 -1.68 -1.21 1.36
C SER A 25 -0.79 -0.57 0.29
N THR A 26 -1.33 0.42 -0.40
CA THR A 26 -0.54 1.35 -1.21
C THR A 26 -0.37 2.63 -0.42
N PHE A 27 0.73 3.34 -0.65
CA PHE A 27 0.93 4.64 -0.01
C PHE A 27 -0.23 5.59 -0.37
N GLY A 28 -0.78 6.27 0.63
CA GLY A 28 -1.83 7.25 0.48
C GLY A 28 -1.38 8.57 1.09
N LEU A 29 -1.38 9.64 0.29
CA LEU A 29 -1.03 10.96 0.77
C LEU A 29 -2.19 11.55 1.56
N GLN A 30 -1.92 11.99 2.78
CA GLN A 30 -2.89 12.60 3.68
C GLN A 30 -2.65 14.10 3.84
N LYS A 31 -3.73 14.86 3.94
CA LYS A 31 -3.70 16.31 4.18
C LYS A 31 -3.05 16.61 5.52
N GLY A 32 -2.24 17.67 5.56
CA GLY A 32 -1.55 18.11 6.79
C GLY A 32 -0.28 17.33 7.12
N THR A 33 0.06 16.28 6.37
CA THR A 33 1.36 15.59 6.52
C THR A 33 2.52 16.46 6.03
N PRO A 34 3.75 16.25 6.50
CA PRO A 34 4.93 16.95 5.98
C PRO A 34 5.09 16.82 4.46
N ILE A 35 4.75 15.65 3.91
CA ILE A 35 4.80 15.37 2.46
C ILE A 35 3.78 16.24 1.72
N PHE A 36 2.57 16.39 2.27
CA PHE A 36 1.55 17.24 1.68
C PHE A 36 1.94 18.73 1.72
N ASN A 37 2.52 19.18 2.85
CA ASN A 37 2.85 20.58 3.08
C ASN A 37 4.13 21.02 2.34
N ASN A 38 5.08 20.10 2.13
CA ASN A 38 6.37 20.37 1.48
C ASN A 38 6.72 19.30 0.42
N PRO A 39 5.89 19.13 -0.63
CA PRO A 39 5.97 17.99 -1.56
C PRO A 39 7.31 17.84 -2.28
N SER A 40 7.95 18.97 -2.62
CA SER A 40 9.24 18.98 -3.31
C SER A 40 10.37 18.33 -2.50
N GLN A 41 10.32 18.39 -1.18
CA GLN A 41 11.32 17.74 -0.30
C GLN A 41 11.24 16.21 -0.35
N PHE A 42 10.11 15.66 -0.80
CA PHE A 42 9.83 14.23 -0.86
C PHE A 42 9.72 13.71 -2.29
N GLY A 43 10.15 14.50 -3.29
CA GLY A 43 10.09 14.11 -4.71
C GLY A 43 8.67 14.06 -5.28
N VAL A 44 7.68 14.63 -4.60
CA VAL A 44 6.31 14.78 -5.11
C VAL A 44 6.25 16.02 -6.00
N THR A 45 5.87 15.84 -7.26
CA THR A 45 5.86 16.91 -8.28
C THR A 45 4.50 17.58 -8.41
N GLU A 46 3.43 16.86 -8.12
CA GLU A 46 2.06 17.36 -8.24
C GLU A 46 1.17 16.70 -7.18
N ILE A 47 0.24 17.48 -6.62
CA ILE A 47 -0.85 17.00 -5.77
C ILE A 47 -2.17 17.49 -6.36
N THR A 48 -3.11 16.58 -6.56
CA THR A 48 -4.46 16.88 -7.05
C THR A 48 -5.49 16.48 -6.00
N GLU A 49 -6.26 17.45 -5.51
CA GLU A 49 -7.43 17.21 -4.66
C GLU A 49 -8.68 17.14 -5.54
N THR A 50 -9.41 16.02 -5.47
CA THR A 50 -10.71 15.85 -6.15
C THR A 50 -11.81 15.70 -5.11
N ASN A 51 -12.87 16.50 -5.22
CA ASN A 51 -14.04 16.37 -4.35
C ASN A 51 -14.64 14.96 -4.50
N ARG A 52 -14.62 14.18 -3.41
CA ARG A 52 -15.13 12.80 -3.40
C ARG A 52 -16.27 12.63 -2.41
N THR A 53 -16.11 13.14 -1.19
CA THR A 53 -17.13 13.07 -0.13
C THR A 53 -17.26 14.41 0.56
N VAL A 54 -18.31 14.57 1.37
CA VAL A 54 -18.52 15.76 2.23
C VAL A 54 -17.42 15.89 3.29
N LEU A 55 -16.86 14.76 3.74
CA LEU A 55 -15.87 14.73 4.81
C LEU A 55 -14.47 15.05 4.29
N GLU A 56 -14.05 14.38 3.21
CA GLU A 56 -12.69 14.50 2.70
C GLU A 56 -12.61 14.39 1.17
N PRO A 57 -11.70 15.17 0.54
CA PRO A 57 -11.36 15.02 -0.87
C PRO A 57 -10.50 13.77 -1.08
N LYS A 58 -10.56 13.23 -2.31
CA LYS A 58 -9.58 12.26 -2.77
C LYS A 58 -8.30 12.99 -3.15
N ILE A 59 -7.18 12.62 -2.54
CA ILE A 59 -5.85 13.14 -2.86
C ILE A 59 -5.15 12.18 -3.83
N SER A 60 -4.68 12.70 -4.95
CA SER A 60 -3.79 12.01 -5.90
C SER A 60 -2.47 12.78 -5.99
N TYR A 61 -1.39 12.10 -6.31
CA TYR A 61 -0.07 12.72 -6.40
C TYR A 61 0.77 12.12 -7.55
N GLN A 62 1.75 12.88 -8.02
CA GLN A 62 2.78 12.43 -8.96
C GLN A 62 4.16 12.53 -8.31
N THR A 63 5.09 11.67 -8.72
CA THR A 63 6.46 11.63 -8.21
C THR A 63 7.46 11.75 -9.35
N ASN A 64 8.62 12.33 -9.05
CA ASN A 64 9.72 12.43 -10.02
C ASN A 64 10.47 11.09 -10.25
N SER A 65 10.26 10.13 -9.35
CA SER A 65 10.97 8.85 -9.32
C SER A 65 10.10 7.78 -8.67
N GLY A 66 10.50 6.52 -8.85
CA GLY A 66 9.77 5.36 -8.35
C GLY A 66 8.58 4.98 -9.25
N LEU A 67 7.62 4.26 -8.67
CA LEU A 67 6.44 3.79 -9.38
C LEU A 67 5.31 4.81 -9.30
N THR A 68 4.63 5.01 -10.43
CA THR A 68 3.38 5.76 -10.49
C THR A 68 2.25 5.01 -9.79
N GLN A 69 1.19 5.74 -9.40
CA GLN A 69 0.02 5.12 -8.77
C GLN A 69 -0.64 4.05 -9.65
N GLU A 70 -0.64 4.23 -10.98
CA GLU A 70 -1.20 3.23 -11.90
C GLU A 70 -0.30 1.98 -12.01
N GLU A 71 1.02 2.12 -12.05
CA GLU A 71 1.94 0.99 -12.02
C GLU A 71 1.80 0.18 -10.71
N ILE A 72 1.70 0.86 -9.57
CA ILE A 72 1.47 0.22 -8.26
C ILE A 72 0.16 -0.57 -8.30
N LYS A 73 -0.91 0.02 -8.83
CA LYS A 73 -2.23 -0.62 -8.94
C LYS A 73 -2.18 -1.85 -9.84
N GLN A 74 -1.44 -1.78 -10.95
CA GLN A 74 -1.24 -2.92 -11.85
C GLN A 74 -0.43 -4.03 -11.17
N LEU A 75 0.66 -3.70 -10.49
CA LEU A 75 1.48 -4.67 -9.75
C LEU A 75 0.70 -5.37 -8.64
N LYS A 76 -0.07 -4.61 -7.85
CA LYS A 76 -0.93 -5.17 -6.82
C LYS A 76 -2.00 -6.09 -7.42
N LYS A 77 -2.59 -5.71 -8.56
CA LYS A 77 -3.58 -6.54 -9.25
C LYS A 77 -2.98 -7.84 -9.78
N SER A 78 -1.80 -7.80 -10.40
CA SER A 78 -1.16 -8.98 -10.97
C SER A 78 -0.70 -9.99 -9.92
N HIS A 79 -0.37 -9.54 -8.70
CA HIS A 79 0.12 -10.41 -7.62
C HIS A 79 -0.93 -10.67 -6.53
N LYS A 80 -2.18 -10.26 -6.75
CA LYS A 80 -3.27 -10.44 -5.78
C LYS A 80 -3.40 -11.89 -5.32
N ASN A 81 -3.44 -12.84 -6.27
CA ASN A 81 -3.61 -14.26 -5.96
C ASN A 81 -2.42 -14.83 -5.18
N THR A 82 -1.20 -14.36 -5.44
CA THR A 82 -0.01 -14.77 -4.69
C THR A 82 -0.12 -14.31 -3.23
N LEU A 83 -0.46 -13.04 -3.02
CA LEU A 83 -0.63 -12.46 -1.69
C LEU A 83 -1.79 -13.13 -0.90
N GLU A 84 -2.88 -13.49 -1.57
CA GLU A 84 -4.00 -14.21 -0.96
C GLU A 84 -3.62 -15.65 -0.57
N LYS A 85 -2.79 -16.34 -1.37
CA LYS A 85 -2.34 -17.71 -1.07
C LYS A 85 -1.40 -17.80 0.15
N ILE A 86 -0.59 -16.77 0.39
CA ILE A 86 0.34 -16.74 1.54
C ILE A 86 -0.44 -16.58 2.85
N ASN A 87 -1.60 -15.94 2.82
CA ASN A 87 -2.42 -15.75 4.02
C ASN A 87 -3.01 -17.09 4.49
N LYS A 88 -2.73 -17.47 5.75
CA LYS A 88 -3.32 -18.66 6.40
C LYS A 88 -4.74 -18.40 6.91
N PHE A 89 -5.12 -17.13 7.00
CA PHE A 89 -6.42 -16.68 7.47
C PHE A 89 -7.27 -16.07 6.33
N PRO A 90 -8.61 -16.08 6.46
CA PRO A 90 -9.48 -15.41 5.51
C PRO A 90 -9.14 -13.91 5.39
N LYS A 91 -9.33 -13.34 4.20
CA LYS A 91 -9.03 -11.93 3.92
C LYS A 91 -9.72 -10.97 4.90
N GLU A 92 -10.88 -11.37 5.43
CA GLU A 92 -11.68 -10.61 6.38
C GLU A 92 -10.93 -10.37 7.70
N MET A 93 -10.01 -11.27 8.10
CA MET A 93 -9.20 -11.06 9.30
C MET A 93 -8.27 -9.85 9.19
N ASN A 94 -7.92 -9.39 7.98
CA ASN A 94 -7.15 -8.16 7.82
C ASN A 94 -7.87 -6.92 8.38
N PHE A 95 -9.21 -6.92 8.44
CA PHE A 95 -9.97 -5.82 9.03
C PHE A 95 -9.83 -5.75 10.55
N PHE A 96 -9.55 -6.88 11.19
CA PHE A 96 -9.44 -6.98 12.65
C PHE A 96 -7.98 -7.11 13.12
N ARG A 97 -7.00 -6.78 12.25
CA ARG A 97 -5.57 -6.92 12.56
C ARG A 97 -5.17 -6.23 13.88
N GLU A 98 -5.76 -5.08 14.18
CA GLU A 98 -5.46 -4.30 15.38
C GLU A 98 -6.11 -4.89 16.63
N HIS A 99 -7.17 -5.68 16.48
CA HIS A 99 -7.80 -6.45 17.56
C HIS A 99 -7.08 -7.77 17.83
N LEU A 100 -6.45 -8.36 16.81
CA LEU A 100 -5.66 -9.60 16.94
C LEU A 100 -4.39 -9.41 17.80
N LEU A 101 -3.77 -8.22 17.74
CA LEU A 101 -2.56 -7.91 18.51
C LEU A 101 -2.78 -7.77 20.02
N ASN A 102 -4.03 -7.64 20.47
CA ASN A 102 -4.38 -7.51 21.89
C ASN A 102 -4.82 -8.83 22.54
N LEU A 103 -4.77 -9.95 21.79
CA LEU A 103 -5.21 -11.27 22.23
C LEU A 103 -4.06 -12.28 22.40
N CYS A 104 -2.81 -11.83 22.34
CA CYS A 104 -1.61 -12.64 22.58
C CYS A 104 -0.86 -12.17 23.82
#